data_AF-A0A2E0S608-F1
#
_entry.id   AF-A0A2E0S608-F1
#
_cell.length_a   1.000
_cell.length_b   1.000
_cell.length_c   1.000
_cell.angle_alpha   90.00
_cell.angle_beta   90.00
_cell.angle_gamma   90.00
#
_symmetry.space_group_name_H-M   'P 1'
#
loop_
_entity.id
_entity.type
_entity.pdbx_description
1 polymer ?
#
loop_
_entity_poly.entity_id
_entity_poly.type
_entity_poly.pdbx_seq_one_letter_code
_entity_poly.pdbx_strand_id
1 'polypeptide(L)'
;MLTTLQTIRERVNEHVSVRVYDAVAVSIALACSLVESEDLAGYMFEGSVRREVLANREALALTDAEFADLFGVTDPTKPAQYNILPSKRLKSVTAMSGFQQLRQQQESALTCTLLEAPQKTAWDKYPFVRLAAFVGLLRTSEYEQCVSAVVGGMVRADARRIDDLRSSIEDGGIDVIFVSEIVTGLAESVTGSN
;
A
#
# COMPACT_ATOMS: atom_id res chain seq x y z
N MET A 1 9.51 -11.11 -4.87
CA MET A 1 8.25 -10.88 -5.62
C MET A 1 7.49 -12.15 -6.06
N LEU A 2 7.94 -12.97 -7.04
CA LEU A 2 7.13 -14.13 -7.52
C LEU A 2 6.79 -15.15 -6.41
N THR A 3 7.76 -15.45 -5.54
CA THR A 3 7.56 -16.34 -4.40
C THR A 3 6.56 -15.74 -3.39
N THR A 4 6.67 -14.44 -3.11
CA THR A 4 5.78 -13.72 -2.19
C THR A 4 4.34 -13.67 -2.68
N LEU A 5 4.11 -13.39 -3.97
CA LEU A 5 2.78 -13.43 -4.57
C LEU A 5 2.16 -14.82 -4.44
N GLN A 6 2.94 -15.88 -4.68
CA GLN A 6 2.49 -17.25 -4.49
C GLN A 6 2.12 -17.53 -3.02
N THR A 7 2.97 -17.15 -2.07
CA THR A 7 2.70 -17.35 -0.63
C THR A 7 1.44 -16.63 -0.18
N ILE A 8 1.24 -15.38 -0.58
CA ILE A 8 0.03 -14.61 -0.28
C ILE A 8 -1.19 -15.30 -0.87
N ARG A 9 -1.13 -15.71 -2.15
CA ARG A 9 -2.24 -16.41 -2.80
C ARG A 9 -2.59 -17.72 -2.09
N GLU A 10 -1.59 -18.51 -1.72
CA GLU A 10 -1.80 -19.78 -1.00
C GLU A 10 -2.47 -19.52 0.35
N ARG A 11 -1.92 -18.60 1.15
CA ARG A 11 -2.50 -18.19 2.44
C ARG A 11 -3.96 -17.74 2.31
N VAL A 12 -4.28 -16.92 1.31
CA VAL A 12 -5.66 -16.44 1.11
C VAL A 12 -6.59 -17.59 0.72
N ASN A 13 -6.17 -18.47 -0.18
CA ASN A 13 -6.98 -19.61 -0.64
C ASN A 13 -7.17 -20.69 0.43
N GLU A 14 -6.36 -20.72 1.49
CA GLU A 14 -6.60 -21.59 2.65
C GLU A 14 -7.78 -21.13 3.51
N HIS A 15 -8.09 -19.83 3.50
CA HIS A 15 -9.09 -19.21 4.38
C HIS A 15 -10.36 -18.77 3.65
N VAL A 16 -10.34 -18.70 2.33
CA VAL A 16 -11.47 -18.29 1.49
C VAL A 16 -11.96 -19.49 0.67
N SER A 17 -13.28 -19.74 0.69
CA SER A 17 -13.90 -20.90 0.04
C SER A 17 -13.90 -20.83 -1.48
N VAL A 18 -13.78 -19.61 -2.03
CA VAL A 18 -13.69 -19.35 -3.47
C VAL A 18 -12.23 -19.16 -3.84
N ARG A 19 -11.80 -19.87 -4.89
CA ARG A 19 -10.43 -19.72 -5.40
C ARG A 19 -10.23 -18.30 -5.94
N VAL A 20 -9.24 -17.59 -5.40
CA VAL A 20 -8.84 -16.25 -5.81
C VAL A 20 -7.52 -16.23 -6.57
N TYR A 21 -7.38 -15.26 -7.45
CA TYR A 21 -6.15 -14.97 -8.22
C TYR A 21 -5.30 -13.91 -7.53
N ASP A 22 -4.06 -13.72 -8.01
CA ASP A 22 -3.03 -12.90 -7.36
C ASP A 22 -3.52 -11.49 -7.01
N ALA A 23 -4.15 -10.77 -7.95
CA ALA A 23 -4.60 -9.38 -7.68
C ALA A 23 -5.61 -9.31 -6.54
N VAL A 24 -6.56 -10.26 -6.50
CA VAL A 24 -7.58 -10.33 -5.45
C VAL A 24 -6.95 -10.78 -4.14
N ALA A 25 -6.04 -11.75 -4.17
CA ALA A 25 -5.33 -12.22 -2.97
C ALA A 25 -4.50 -11.09 -2.33
N VAL A 26 -3.76 -10.33 -3.14
CA VAL A 26 -2.99 -9.16 -2.67
C VAL A 26 -3.93 -8.07 -2.15
N SER A 27 -5.05 -7.81 -2.81
CA SER A 27 -6.04 -6.83 -2.34
C SER A 27 -6.63 -7.21 -0.97
N ILE A 28 -6.97 -8.49 -0.78
CA ILE A 28 -7.46 -9.03 0.51
C ILE A 28 -6.38 -8.86 1.58
N ALA A 29 -5.16 -9.31 1.31
CA ALA A 29 -4.07 -9.26 2.28
C ALA A 29 -3.72 -7.82 2.67
N LEU A 30 -3.69 -6.90 1.70
CA LEU A 30 -3.50 -5.47 1.94
C LEU A 30 -4.62 -4.93 2.81
N ALA A 31 -5.89 -5.08 2.40
CA ALA A 31 -7.03 -4.55 3.14
C ALA A 31 -7.07 -5.03 4.60
N CYS A 32 -6.77 -6.30 4.84
CA CYS A 32 -6.69 -6.88 6.19
C CYS A 32 -5.56 -6.31 7.06
N SER A 33 -4.53 -5.72 6.45
CA SER A 33 -3.37 -5.18 7.17
C SER A 33 -3.45 -3.69 7.52
N LEU A 34 -4.49 -2.99 7.05
CA LEU A 34 -4.66 -1.56 7.27
C LEU A 34 -5.51 -1.25 8.50
N VAL A 35 -5.36 -0.03 9.01
CA VAL A 35 -6.36 0.58 9.88
C VAL A 35 -7.71 0.65 9.15
N GLU A 36 -8.81 0.55 9.89
CA GLU A 36 -10.17 0.42 9.34
C GLU A 36 -10.34 -0.79 8.39
N SER A 37 -9.56 -1.85 8.61
CA SER A 37 -9.62 -3.08 7.80
C SER A 37 -11.00 -3.75 7.78
N GLU A 38 -11.84 -3.54 8.80
CA GLU A 38 -13.23 -4.01 8.81
C GLU A 38 -14.08 -3.31 7.75
N ASP A 39 -14.10 -1.99 7.77
CA ASP A 39 -14.87 -1.18 6.84
C ASP A 39 -14.34 -1.33 5.42
N LEU A 40 -13.01 -1.38 5.28
CA LEU A 40 -12.36 -1.58 3.99
C LEU A 40 -12.67 -2.96 3.40
N ALA A 41 -12.53 -4.05 4.15
CA ALA A 41 -12.91 -5.37 3.67
C ALA A 41 -14.43 -5.48 3.44
N GLY A 42 -15.23 -4.78 4.26
CA GLY A 42 -16.68 -4.71 4.14
C GLY A 42 -17.16 -4.06 2.85
N TYR A 43 -16.42 -3.03 2.41
CA TYR A 43 -16.65 -2.30 1.17
C TYR A 43 -16.09 -3.05 -0.06
N MET A 44 -14.87 -3.59 0.04
CA MET A 44 -14.16 -4.18 -1.10
C MET A 44 -14.68 -5.55 -1.53
N PHE A 45 -15.27 -6.32 -0.61
CA PHE A 45 -15.67 -7.70 -0.86
C PHE A 45 -17.15 -7.92 -0.59
N GLU A 46 -17.73 -8.93 -1.23
CA GLU A 46 -19.16 -9.26 -1.10
C GLU A 46 -19.38 -10.72 -0.70
N GLY A 47 -20.59 -11.01 -0.24
CA GLY A 47 -21.07 -12.38 -0.05
C GLY A 47 -20.26 -13.22 0.95
N SER A 48 -19.91 -14.45 0.54
CA SER A 48 -19.11 -15.38 1.35
C SER A 48 -17.68 -14.89 1.56
N VAL A 49 -17.05 -14.35 0.51
CA VAL A 49 -15.68 -13.85 0.56
C VAL A 49 -15.55 -12.76 1.64
N ARG A 50 -16.48 -11.79 1.67
CA ARG A 50 -16.47 -10.76 2.73
C ARG A 50 -16.51 -11.38 4.13
N ARG A 51 -17.43 -12.31 4.37
CA ARG A 51 -17.59 -12.94 5.70
C ARG A 51 -16.33 -13.70 6.11
N GLU A 52 -15.72 -14.43 5.18
CA GLU A 52 -14.51 -15.22 5.42
C GLU A 52 -13.28 -14.33 5.63
N VAL A 53 -13.16 -13.25 4.85
CA VAL A 53 -12.10 -12.25 5.00
C VAL A 53 -12.19 -11.56 6.37
N LEU A 54 -13.39 -11.12 6.77
CA LEU A 54 -13.61 -10.50 8.08
C LEU A 54 -13.34 -11.49 9.23
N ALA A 55 -13.73 -12.76 9.08
CA ALA A 55 -13.50 -13.78 10.10
C ALA A 55 -12.02 -14.16 10.27
N ASN A 56 -11.22 -14.08 9.21
CA ASN A 56 -9.81 -14.51 9.20
C ASN A 56 -8.83 -13.34 9.00
N ARG A 57 -9.26 -12.11 9.33
CA ARG A 57 -8.55 -10.87 8.99
C ARG A 57 -7.08 -10.87 9.41
N GLU A 58 -6.80 -11.23 10.66
CA GLU A 58 -5.43 -11.26 11.18
C GLU A 58 -4.55 -12.28 10.46
N ALA A 59 -5.08 -13.46 10.16
CA ALA A 59 -4.37 -14.50 9.42
C ALA A 59 -4.14 -14.14 7.95
N LEU A 60 -5.03 -13.34 7.37
CA LEU A 60 -4.96 -12.89 5.98
C LEU A 60 -4.06 -11.67 5.80
N ALA A 61 -3.85 -10.87 6.85
CA ALA A 61 -3.11 -9.63 6.81
C ALA A 61 -1.72 -9.81 6.18
N LEU A 62 -1.39 -8.89 5.27
CA LEU A 62 -0.06 -8.79 4.70
C LEU A 62 0.96 -8.46 5.81
N THR A 63 2.05 -9.20 5.87
CA THR A 63 3.14 -8.91 6.83
C THR A 63 4.01 -7.74 6.35
N ASP A 64 4.78 -7.13 7.26
CA ASP A 64 5.67 -6.01 6.91
C ASP A 64 6.78 -6.45 5.94
N ALA A 65 7.26 -7.69 6.06
CA ALA A 65 8.26 -8.27 5.16
C ALA A 65 7.69 -8.50 3.75
N GLU A 66 6.47 -9.01 3.65
CA GLU A 66 5.79 -9.16 2.36
C GLU A 66 5.49 -7.81 1.73
N PHE A 67 5.07 -6.82 2.54
CA PHE A 67 4.87 -5.46 2.09
C PHE A 67 6.18 -4.86 1.53
N ALA A 68 7.29 -5.02 2.25
CA ALA A 68 8.60 -4.56 1.78
C ALA A 68 9.08 -5.31 0.52
N ASP A 69 8.80 -6.62 0.37
CA ASP A 69 9.16 -7.34 -0.86
C ASP A 69 8.30 -6.96 -2.07
N LEU A 70 7.03 -6.59 -1.86
CA LEU A 70 6.13 -6.17 -2.93
C LEU A 70 6.30 -4.71 -3.33
N PHE A 71 6.48 -3.81 -2.35
CA PHE A 71 6.41 -2.36 -2.55
C PHE A 71 7.71 -1.62 -2.21
N GLY A 72 8.64 -2.30 -1.52
CA GLY A 72 9.88 -1.70 -1.05
C GLY A 72 10.90 -1.49 -2.17
N VAL A 73 11.77 -0.51 -1.91
CA VAL A 73 12.87 -0.11 -2.77
C VAL A 73 14.15 -0.41 -1.99
N THR A 74 14.91 -1.41 -2.44
CA THR A 74 16.20 -1.76 -1.81
C THR A 74 17.32 -0.83 -2.25
N ASP A 75 17.19 -0.22 -3.42
CA ASP A 75 18.14 0.75 -3.95
C ASP A 75 17.40 1.83 -4.77
N PRO A 76 17.21 3.04 -4.21
CA PRO A 76 16.43 4.06 -4.86
C PRO A 76 17.07 4.58 -6.16
N THR A 77 18.34 4.27 -6.39
CA THR A 77 19.06 4.64 -7.62
C THR A 77 18.77 3.69 -8.79
N LYS A 78 18.12 2.53 -8.56
CA LYS A 78 17.88 1.50 -9.58
C LYS A 78 16.45 1.56 -10.13
N PRO A 79 16.24 2.05 -11.37
CA PRO A 79 14.92 2.15 -12.00
C PRO A 79 14.18 0.80 -12.11
N ALA A 80 14.92 -0.30 -12.22
CA ALA A 80 14.36 -1.65 -12.39
C ALA A 80 13.54 -2.13 -11.17
N GLN A 81 13.73 -1.52 -10.00
CA GLN A 81 12.95 -1.84 -8.80
C GLN A 81 11.56 -1.19 -8.80
N TYR A 82 11.38 -0.17 -9.64
CA TYR A 82 10.10 0.48 -9.89
C TYR A 82 9.41 -0.07 -11.15
N ASN A 83 9.88 -1.21 -11.66
CA ASN A 83 9.40 -1.83 -12.89
C ASN A 83 8.08 -2.57 -12.60
N ILE A 84 7.07 -1.75 -12.35
CA ILE A 84 5.74 -2.15 -11.94
C ILE A 84 4.86 -2.07 -13.18
N LEU A 85 3.96 -3.03 -13.32
CA LEU A 85 3.16 -3.14 -14.53
C LEU A 85 2.15 -1.99 -14.59
N PRO A 86 1.93 -1.38 -15.77
CA PRO A 86 1.01 -0.25 -15.88
C PRO A 86 -0.41 -0.71 -15.49
N SER A 87 -0.96 -0.16 -14.40
CA SER A 87 -2.38 -0.29 -14.04
C SER A 87 -3.13 0.96 -14.50
N LYS A 88 -4.26 0.76 -15.19
CA LYS A 88 -5.19 1.85 -15.53
C LYS A 88 -5.76 2.50 -14.27
N ARG A 89 -6.02 1.71 -13.24
CA ARG A 89 -6.59 2.16 -11.97
C ARG A 89 -5.64 3.08 -11.23
N LEU A 90 -4.33 2.76 -11.18
CA LEU A 90 -3.32 3.67 -10.63
C LEU A 90 -3.33 5.03 -11.33
N LYS A 91 -3.45 5.07 -12.66
CA LYS A 91 -3.53 6.33 -13.40
C LYS A 91 -4.77 7.14 -12.99
N SER A 92 -5.93 6.50 -12.91
CA SER A 92 -7.18 7.14 -12.49
C SER A 92 -7.06 7.73 -11.08
N VAL A 93 -6.55 6.95 -10.13
CA VAL A 93 -6.32 7.38 -8.74
C VAL A 93 -5.42 8.60 -8.69
N THR A 94 -4.32 8.61 -9.44
CA THR A 94 -3.38 9.74 -9.43
C THR A 94 -3.95 11.03 -10.02
N ALA A 95 -5.03 10.93 -10.81
CA ALA A 95 -5.75 12.07 -11.36
C ALA A 95 -6.83 12.63 -10.42
N MET A 96 -7.14 11.94 -9.31
CA MET A 96 -8.13 12.39 -8.34
C MET A 96 -7.59 13.57 -7.52
N SER A 97 -8.47 14.52 -7.18
CA SER A 97 -8.12 15.68 -6.34
C SER A 97 -7.63 15.28 -4.95
N GLY A 98 -8.26 14.25 -4.35
CA GLY A 98 -7.86 13.71 -3.05
C GLY A 98 -6.41 13.22 -3.04
N PHE A 99 -5.94 12.63 -4.15
CA PHE A 99 -4.55 12.21 -4.26
C PHE A 99 -3.57 13.40 -4.28
N GLN A 100 -3.94 14.53 -4.88
CA GLN A 100 -3.07 15.71 -4.91
C GLN A 100 -2.91 16.34 -3.51
N GLN A 101 -3.99 16.38 -2.73
CA GLN A 101 -3.95 16.84 -1.34
C GLN A 101 -3.10 15.92 -0.48
N LEU A 102 -3.34 14.61 -0.58
CA LEU A 102 -2.56 13.60 0.13
C LEU A 102 -1.07 13.70 -0.22
N ARG A 103 -0.75 13.84 -1.50
CA ARG A 103 0.63 13.99 -1.97
C ARG A 103 1.32 15.18 -1.29
N GLN A 104 0.66 16.34 -1.20
CA GLN A 104 1.22 17.52 -0.56
C GLN A 104 1.48 17.29 0.93
N GLN A 105 0.58 16.60 1.62
CA GLN A 105 0.76 16.24 3.02
C GLN A 105 1.96 15.29 3.21
N GLN A 106 2.08 14.26 2.36
CA GLN A 106 3.23 13.35 2.38
C GLN A 106 4.55 14.09 2.08
N GLU A 107 4.57 14.98 1.09
CA GLU A 107 5.75 15.79 0.75
C GLU A 107 6.17 16.70 1.92
N SER A 108 5.20 17.27 2.63
CA SER A 108 5.47 18.05 3.84
C SER A 108 6.04 17.19 4.97
N ALA A 109 5.52 15.98 5.17
CA ALA A 109 6.01 15.07 6.20
C ALA A 109 7.43 14.54 5.88
N LEU A 110 7.70 14.21 4.62
CA LEU A 110 8.98 13.67 4.13
C LEU A 110 9.97 14.74 3.67
N THR A 111 9.87 15.96 4.20
CA THR A 111 10.63 17.11 3.71
C THR A 111 12.14 16.82 3.65
N CYS A 112 12.74 16.25 4.70
CA CYS A 112 14.18 15.98 4.72
C CYS A 112 14.56 14.81 3.82
N THR A 113 13.74 13.77 3.79
CA THR A 113 13.93 12.57 2.97
C THR A 113 13.89 12.90 1.47
N LEU A 114 13.00 13.82 1.07
CA LEU A 114 12.87 14.28 -0.31
C LEU A 114 13.91 15.34 -0.72
N LEU A 115 14.83 15.74 0.17
CA LEU A 115 16.04 16.47 -0.23
C LEU A 115 17.10 15.55 -0.82
N GLU A 116 17.06 14.25 -0.47
CA GLU A 116 17.99 13.26 -1.00
C GLU A 116 17.65 12.96 -2.47
N ALA A 117 18.63 13.14 -3.36
CA ALA A 117 18.39 13.07 -4.81
C ALA A 117 17.79 11.74 -5.30
N PRO A 118 18.22 10.55 -4.80
CA PRO A 118 17.62 9.27 -5.20
C PRO A 118 16.14 9.18 -4.81
N GLN A 119 15.81 9.50 -3.56
CA GLN A 119 14.46 9.48 -3.00
C GLN A 119 13.58 10.48 -3.72
N LYS A 120 14.06 11.70 -3.96
CA LYS A 120 13.33 12.71 -4.74
C LYS A 120 13.02 12.24 -6.14
N THR A 121 14.00 11.68 -6.83
CA THR A 121 13.82 11.18 -8.20
C THR A 121 12.78 10.07 -8.25
N ALA A 122 12.87 9.12 -7.30
CA ALA A 122 11.93 8.04 -7.16
C ALA A 122 10.50 8.57 -6.91
N TRP A 123 10.40 9.47 -5.93
CA TRP A 123 9.16 10.11 -5.52
C TRP A 123 8.50 10.82 -6.68
N ASP A 124 9.21 11.66 -7.42
CA ASP A 124 8.65 12.47 -8.52
C ASP A 124 8.23 11.60 -9.71
N LYS A 125 9.11 10.65 -10.09
CA LYS A 125 8.95 9.87 -11.32
C LYS A 125 7.94 8.73 -11.20
N TYR A 126 7.78 8.12 -10.04
CA TYR A 126 7.00 6.88 -9.87
C TYR A 126 5.78 7.12 -8.97
N PRO A 127 4.57 7.26 -9.54
CA PRO A 127 3.35 7.45 -8.75
C PRO A 127 3.06 6.34 -7.75
N PHE A 128 3.45 5.11 -8.09
CA PHE A 128 3.34 3.97 -7.21
C PHE A 128 4.03 4.19 -5.86
N VAL A 129 5.21 4.82 -5.82
CA VAL A 129 5.96 5.05 -4.58
C VAL A 129 5.12 5.86 -3.59
N ARG A 130 4.43 6.90 -4.09
CA ARG A 130 3.58 7.78 -3.28
C ARG A 130 2.37 7.03 -2.73
N LEU A 131 1.72 6.23 -3.58
CA LEU A 131 0.56 5.43 -3.23
C LEU A 131 0.90 4.30 -2.25
N ALA A 132 1.99 3.58 -2.48
CA ALA A 132 2.50 2.56 -1.59
C ALA A 132 2.95 3.18 -0.26
N ALA A 133 3.57 4.36 -0.27
CA ALA A 133 3.93 5.06 0.97
C ALA A 133 2.68 5.45 1.76
N PHE A 134 1.59 5.85 1.07
CA PHE A 134 0.32 6.13 1.74
C PHE A 134 -0.29 4.87 2.36
N VAL A 135 -0.34 3.77 1.63
CA VAL A 135 -0.80 2.49 2.19
C VAL A 135 0.09 2.02 3.34
N GLY A 136 1.40 2.28 3.27
CA GLY A 136 2.35 2.06 4.35
C GLY A 136 2.02 2.86 5.61
N LEU A 137 1.60 4.12 5.49
CA LEU A 137 1.14 4.95 6.62
C LEU A 137 -0.09 4.36 7.32
N LEU A 138 -0.98 3.73 6.54
CA LEU A 138 -2.22 3.15 7.05
C LEU A 138 -2.03 1.74 7.61
N ARG A 139 -0.81 1.20 7.67
CA ARG A 139 -0.60 -0.13 8.23
C ARG A 139 -0.81 -0.17 9.75
N THR A 140 -1.38 -1.28 10.20
CA THR A 140 -1.60 -1.56 11.63
C THR A 140 -0.28 -1.74 12.40
N SER A 141 0.77 -2.24 11.75
CA SER A 141 2.11 -2.45 12.34
C SER A 141 3.19 -1.71 11.55
N GLU A 142 4.24 -1.28 12.27
CA GLU A 142 5.54 -0.83 11.71
C GLU A 142 5.44 0.15 10.52
N TYR A 143 4.42 1.02 10.51
CA TYR A 143 4.14 1.99 9.42
C TYR A 143 5.37 2.83 9.03
N GLU A 144 6.18 3.29 9.99
CA GLU A 144 7.42 4.02 9.70
C GLU A 144 8.40 3.18 8.89
N GLN A 145 8.55 1.89 9.23
CA GLN A 145 9.44 0.97 8.51
C GLN A 145 8.88 0.68 7.12
N CYS A 146 7.56 0.52 6.98
CA CYS A 146 6.91 0.32 5.70
C CYS A 146 7.07 1.55 4.77
N VAL A 147 6.87 2.75 5.29
CA VAL A 147 7.13 4.00 4.54
C VAL A 147 8.59 4.09 4.15
N SER A 148 9.50 3.85 5.10
CA SER A 148 10.95 3.85 4.84
C SER A 148 11.34 2.85 3.76
N ALA A 149 10.79 1.63 3.79
CA ALA A 149 11.05 0.61 2.78
C ALA A 149 10.60 1.09 1.38
N VAL A 150 9.41 1.69 1.27
CA VAL A 150 8.87 2.15 -0.02
C VAL A 150 9.67 3.32 -0.60
N VAL A 151 10.10 4.27 0.23
CA VAL A 151 10.86 5.43 -0.27
C VAL A 151 12.35 5.14 -0.48
N GLY A 152 12.84 3.96 -0.09
CA GLY A 152 14.24 3.58 -0.20
C GLY A 152 15.13 4.15 0.91
N GLY A 153 14.57 4.28 2.12
CA GLY A 153 15.22 4.80 3.31
C GLY A 153 14.69 6.18 3.72
N MET A 154 14.13 6.28 4.93
CA MET A 154 13.62 7.52 5.49
C MET A 154 14.65 8.21 6.40
N VAL A 155 14.77 9.53 6.27
CA VAL A 155 15.60 10.34 7.17
C VAL A 155 14.91 10.44 8.53
N ARG A 156 15.64 10.11 9.61
CA ARG A 156 15.09 10.05 10.98
C ARG A 156 14.42 11.36 11.44
N ALA A 157 14.84 12.51 10.90
CA ALA A 157 14.25 13.81 11.21
C ALA A 157 12.77 13.93 10.77
N ASP A 158 12.34 13.13 9.79
CA ASP A 158 10.95 13.12 9.31
C ASP A 158 10.05 12.14 10.07
N ALA A 159 10.60 11.24 10.90
CA ALA A 159 9.83 10.21 11.62
C ALA A 159 8.67 10.83 12.43
N ARG A 160 8.98 11.91 13.19
CA ARG A 160 7.97 12.65 13.97
C ARG A 160 6.86 13.23 13.10
N ARG A 161 7.19 13.76 11.91
CA ARG A 161 6.19 14.36 11.01
C ARG A 161 5.33 13.30 10.34
N ILE A 162 5.90 12.13 10.09
CA ILE A 162 5.17 10.97 9.58
C ILE A 162 4.19 10.44 10.61
N ASP A 163 4.61 10.38 11.87
CA ASP A 163 3.72 10.09 13.01
C ASP A 163 2.57 11.11 13.11
N ASP A 164 2.90 12.41 13.11
CA ASP A 164 1.91 13.49 13.17
C ASP A 164 0.94 13.43 11.96
N LEU A 165 1.43 13.14 10.76
CA LEU A 165 0.62 12.97 9.55
C LEU A 165 -0.34 11.78 9.69
N ARG A 166 0.15 10.64 10.18
CA ARG A 166 -0.67 9.45 10.40
C ARG A 166 -1.81 9.76 11.36
N SER A 167 -1.52 10.36 12.52
CA SER A 167 -2.55 10.76 13.48
C SER A 167 -3.56 11.72 12.85
N SER A 168 -3.11 12.69 12.06
CA SER A 168 -4.01 13.61 11.36
C SER A 168 -4.93 12.92 10.35
N ILE A 169 -4.49 11.84 9.71
CA ILE A 169 -5.32 11.06 8.77
C ILE A 169 -6.34 10.23 9.55
N GLU A 170 -5.93 9.57 10.63
CA GLU A 170 -6.83 8.78 11.49
C GLU A 170 -7.91 9.67 12.14
N ASP A 171 -7.51 10.85 12.67
CA ASP A 171 -8.43 11.82 13.27
C ASP A 171 -9.38 12.45 12.24
N GLY A 172 -8.92 12.62 11.00
CA GLY A 172 -9.71 13.18 9.90
C GLY A 172 -10.75 12.20 9.32
N GLY A 173 -10.64 10.92 9.67
CA GLY A 173 -11.41 9.84 9.09
C GLY A 173 -10.81 9.35 7.76
N ILE A 174 -10.83 8.04 7.57
CA ILE A 174 -10.25 7.40 6.39
C ILE A 174 -11.34 7.21 5.33
N ASP A 175 -11.13 7.80 4.15
CA ASP A 175 -12.00 7.58 3.00
C ASP A 175 -11.78 6.17 2.45
N VAL A 176 -12.63 5.24 2.90
CA VAL A 176 -12.60 3.82 2.52
C VAL A 176 -12.71 3.62 1.00
N ILE A 177 -13.49 4.46 0.32
CA ILE A 177 -13.66 4.37 -1.15
C ILE A 177 -12.33 4.71 -1.81
N PHE A 178 -11.72 5.83 -1.42
CA PHE A 178 -10.43 6.23 -1.97
C PHE A 178 -9.33 5.21 -1.68
N VAL A 179 -9.25 4.70 -0.45
CA VAL A 179 -8.26 3.67 -0.06
C VAL A 179 -8.47 2.39 -0.85
N SER A 180 -9.72 1.96 -1.08
CA SER A 180 -10.01 0.74 -1.84
C SER A 180 -9.50 0.80 -3.29
N GLU A 181 -9.60 1.97 -3.93
CA GLU A 181 -9.10 2.18 -5.28
C GLU A 181 -7.57 2.14 -5.32
N ILE A 182 -6.91 2.67 -4.28
CA ILE A 182 -5.45 2.59 -4.13
C ILE A 182 -5.01 1.15 -3.94
N VAL A 183 -5.61 0.43 -3.00
CA VAL A 183 -5.27 -0.98 -2.70
C VAL A 183 -5.43 -1.84 -3.95
N THR A 184 -6.54 -1.70 -4.66
CA THR A 184 -6.79 -2.45 -5.90
C THR A 184 -5.78 -2.08 -6.98
N GLY A 185 -5.50 -0.79 -7.18
CA GLY A 185 -4.53 -0.33 -8.16
C GLY A 185 -3.11 -0.81 -7.86
N LEU A 186 -2.70 -0.80 -6.59
CA LEU A 186 -1.41 -1.33 -6.15
C LEU A 186 -1.33 -2.83 -6.39
N ALA A 187 -2.37 -3.59 -6.04
CA ALA A 187 -2.44 -5.03 -6.27
C ALA A 187 -2.31 -5.38 -7.77
N GLU A 188 -3.11 -4.75 -8.64
CA GLU A 188 -3.01 -4.92 -10.10
C GLU A 188 -1.60 -4.65 -10.63
N SER A 189 -0.95 -3.63 -10.08
CA SER A 189 0.35 -3.17 -10.54
C SER A 189 1.50 -4.15 -10.23
N VAL A 190 1.43 -4.86 -9.09
CA VAL A 190 2.42 -5.86 -8.69
C VAL A 190 2.15 -7.24 -9.28
N THR A 191 0.90 -7.53 -9.67
CA THR A 191 0.52 -8.82 -10.27
C THR A 191 0.43 -8.81 -11.79
N GLY A 192 0.39 -7.63 -12.43
CA GLY A 192 0.26 -7.50 -13.87
C GLY A 192 -1.12 -7.79 -14.42
N SER A 193 -2.12 -7.84 -13.55
CA SER A 193 -3.51 -8.04 -13.94
C SER A 193 -4.06 -6.72 -14.48
N ASN A 194 -4.40 -6.69 -15.78
CA ASN A 194 -4.98 -5.54 -16.49
C ASN A 194 -6.38 -5.86 -17.02
#